data_AF-A0A1R1JK99-F1
#
_entry.id   AF-A0A1R1JK99-F1
#
_cell.length_a   1.000
_cell.length_b   1.000
_cell.length_c   1.000
_cell.angle_alpha   90.00
_cell.angle_beta   90.00
_cell.angle_gamma   90.00
#
_symmetry.space_group_name_H-M   'P 1'
#
loop_
_entity.id
_entity.type
_entity.pdbx_description
1 polymer ?
#
loop_
_entity_poly.entity_id
_entity_poly.type
_entity_poly.pdbx_seq_one_letter_code
_entity_poly.pdbx_strand_id
1 'polypeptide(L)'
;MFSHRVLVPPMQLTQIDLDANTPTLLAAMSRFATAVPPALAQAGLFDARSHLEPNEGWLTLIASSQGVDWVFGVQFTVDGGGRTLSLRLRTAGAANIGNPQPKKMDQHIGALVTLVPALFAD
;
A
#
# COMPACT_ATOMS: atom_id res chain seq x y z
N MET A 1 -4.62 11.52 -18.54
CA MET A 1 -4.68 12.41 -17.35
C MET A 1 -4.76 11.59 -16.07
N PHE A 2 -3.64 11.48 -15.35
CA PHE A 2 -3.58 10.83 -14.05
C PHE A 2 -4.04 11.82 -12.98
N SER A 3 -4.92 11.41 -12.07
CA SER A 3 -5.18 12.17 -10.85
C SER A 3 -4.28 11.61 -9.77
N HIS A 4 -3.40 12.43 -9.19
CA HIS A 4 -2.49 12.02 -8.12
C HIS A 4 -2.75 12.93 -6.91
N ARG A 5 -3.07 12.32 -5.77
CA ARG A 5 -3.25 12.99 -4.48
C ARG A 5 -2.07 12.63 -3.58
N VAL A 6 -1.27 13.64 -3.23
CA VAL A 6 -0.30 13.52 -2.13
C VAL A 6 -1.06 13.65 -0.81
N LEU A 7 -0.80 12.74 0.13
CA LEU A 7 -1.39 12.76 1.46
C LEU A 7 -0.47 13.55 2.41
N VAL A 8 -0.99 14.67 2.92
CA VAL A 8 -0.29 15.54 3.88
C VAL A 8 -1.22 15.80 5.07
N PRO A 9 -0.90 15.30 6.28
CA PRO A 9 0.24 14.42 6.58
C PRO A 9 0.10 13.03 5.92
N PRO A 10 1.18 12.26 5.80
CA PRO A 10 1.14 10.84 5.42
C PRO A 10 0.16 10.07 6.29
N MET A 11 -0.60 9.15 5.68
CA MET A 11 -1.52 8.31 6.42
C MET A 11 -0.78 7.06 6.92
N GLN A 12 -0.73 6.85 8.22
CA GLN A 12 -0.18 5.63 8.80
C GLN A 12 -1.08 4.44 8.46
N LEU A 13 -0.50 3.38 7.89
CA LEU A 13 -1.21 2.13 7.59
C LEU A 13 -1.02 1.10 8.70
N THR A 14 0.22 0.87 9.11
CA THR A 14 0.54 0.01 10.26
C THR A 14 1.90 0.37 10.84
N GLN A 15 2.13 0.01 12.10
CA GLN A 15 3.43 0.07 12.77
C GLN A 15 3.62 -1.23 13.54
N ILE A 16 4.70 -1.94 13.26
CA ILE A 16 4.98 -3.26 13.83
C ILE A 16 6.44 -3.36 14.20
N ASP A 17 6.76 -4.25 15.13
CA ASP A 17 8.14 -4.65 15.38
C ASP A 17 8.59 -5.63 14.30
N LEU A 18 9.83 -5.48 13.83
CA LEU A 18 10.51 -6.49 13.03
C LEU A 18 10.93 -7.62 13.98
N ASP A 19 10.58 -8.84 13.60
CA ASP A 19 10.77 -10.04 14.42
C ASP A 19 11.49 -11.15 13.62
N ALA A 20 11.54 -12.35 14.17
CA ALA A 20 12.19 -13.49 13.51
C ALA A 20 11.52 -13.89 12.18
N ASN A 21 10.22 -13.65 12.02
CA ASN A 21 9.45 -14.00 10.81
C ASN A 21 9.63 -12.94 9.73
N THR A 22 9.76 -11.67 10.12
CA THR A 22 10.00 -10.54 9.21
C THR A 22 11.15 -9.67 9.73
N PRO A 23 12.41 -10.13 9.62
CA PRO A 23 13.54 -9.52 10.33
C PRO A 23 14.12 -8.27 9.68
N THR A 24 13.72 -7.93 8.47
CA THR A 24 14.31 -6.82 7.70
C THR A 24 13.26 -6.03 6.95
N LEU A 25 13.59 -4.78 6.60
CA LEU A 25 12.80 -3.94 5.71
C LEU A 25 12.47 -4.66 4.39
N LEU A 26 13.46 -5.27 3.74
CA LEU A 26 13.27 -5.97 2.47
C LEU A 26 12.35 -7.19 2.62
N ALA A 27 12.48 -7.95 3.72
CA ALA A 27 11.57 -9.06 4.01
C ALA A 27 10.14 -8.56 4.19
N ALA A 28 9.94 -7.45 4.90
CA ALA A 28 8.63 -6.86 5.08
C ALA A 28 8.01 -6.35 3.77
N MET A 29 8.81 -5.67 2.94
CA MET A 29 8.37 -5.20 1.61
C MET A 29 7.99 -6.39 0.71
N SER A 30 8.77 -7.46 0.73
CA SER A 30 8.50 -8.68 -0.05
C SER A 30 7.24 -9.40 0.44
N ARG A 31 7.06 -9.53 1.75
CA ARG A 31 5.84 -10.08 2.37
C ARG A 31 4.62 -9.27 1.96
N PHE A 32 4.68 -7.95 2.08
CA PHE A 32 3.60 -7.05 1.67
C PHE A 32 3.26 -7.20 0.19
N ALA A 33 4.26 -7.14 -0.69
CA ALA A 33 4.08 -7.26 -2.13
C ALA A 33 3.42 -8.58 -2.54
N THR A 34 3.68 -9.65 -1.79
CA THR A 34 3.10 -10.98 -2.03
C THR A 34 1.67 -11.09 -1.49
N ALA A 35 1.41 -10.55 -0.29
CA ALA A 35 0.14 -10.73 0.41
C ALA A 35 -0.92 -9.70 0.00
N VAL A 36 -0.52 -8.51 -0.46
CA VAL A 36 -1.47 -7.43 -0.76
C VAL A 36 -2.37 -7.72 -1.98
N PRO A 37 -1.90 -8.29 -3.10
CA PRO A 37 -2.77 -8.52 -4.26
C PRO A 37 -3.99 -9.41 -3.99
N PRO A 38 -3.87 -10.61 -3.38
CA PRO A 38 -5.04 -11.43 -3.09
C PRO A 38 -5.96 -10.81 -2.03
N ALA A 39 -5.43 -10.02 -1.09
CA ALA A 39 -6.24 -9.31 -0.09
C ALA A 39 -7.08 -8.18 -0.71
N LEU A 40 -6.53 -7.46 -1.70
CA LEU A 40 -7.25 -6.44 -2.44
C LEU A 40 -8.34 -7.02 -3.34
N ALA A 41 -8.10 -8.19 -3.94
CA ALA A 41 -9.11 -8.88 -4.73
C ALA A 41 -10.37 -9.18 -3.90
N GLN A 42 -10.20 -9.58 -2.63
CA GLN A 42 -11.31 -9.79 -1.69
C GLN A 42 -12.07 -8.48 -1.37
N ALA A 43 -11.42 -7.33 -1.49
CA ALA A 43 -12.02 -6.00 -1.33
C ALA A 43 -12.54 -5.38 -2.65
N GLY A 44 -12.61 -6.15 -3.74
CA GLY A 44 -13.14 -5.70 -5.04
C GLY A 44 -12.17 -4.85 -5.87
N LEU A 45 -10.87 -4.93 -5.57
CA LEU A 45 -9.76 -4.35 -6.31
C LEU A 45 -8.98 -5.48 -6.99
N PHE A 46 -9.16 -5.64 -8.30
CA PHE A 46 -8.64 -6.75 -9.09
C PHE A 46 -7.34 -6.38 -9.80
N ASP A 47 -6.72 -7.35 -10.48
CA ASP A 47 -5.48 -7.16 -11.26
C ASP A 47 -4.36 -6.43 -10.49
N ALA A 48 -4.34 -6.67 -9.18
CA ALA A 48 -3.46 -5.98 -8.27
C ALA A 48 -2.00 -6.39 -8.51
N ARG A 49 -1.13 -5.39 -8.64
CA ARG A 49 0.32 -5.57 -8.86
C ARG A 49 1.10 -4.54 -8.06
N SER A 50 2.26 -4.95 -7.56
CA SER A 50 3.18 -4.08 -6.83
C SER A 50 4.50 -3.92 -7.57
N HIS A 51 5.03 -2.70 -7.60
CA HIS A 51 6.38 -2.38 -8.00
C HIS A 51 7.18 -1.98 -6.75
N LEU A 52 8.32 -2.65 -6.52
CA LEU A 52 9.15 -2.40 -5.34
C LEU A 52 10.37 -1.58 -5.75
N GLU A 53 10.67 -0.59 -4.91
CA GLU A 53 11.89 0.22 -4.97
C GLU A 53 12.60 0.08 -3.60
N PRO A 54 13.28 -1.05 -3.35
CA PRO A 54 13.73 -1.42 -2.00
C PRO A 54 14.72 -0.43 -1.38
N ASN A 55 15.60 0.14 -2.21
CA ASN A 55 16.62 1.08 -1.75
C ASN A 55 16.00 2.39 -1.23
N GLU A 56 14.79 2.73 -1.67
CA GLU A 56 14.06 3.92 -1.26
C GLU A 56 13.01 3.64 -0.18
N GLY A 57 12.85 2.36 0.21
CA GLY A 57 11.78 1.93 1.09
C GLY A 57 10.40 2.22 0.49
N TRP A 58 10.27 2.13 -0.83
CA TRP A 58 9.05 2.53 -1.54
C TRP A 58 8.41 1.35 -2.27
N LEU A 59 7.08 1.35 -2.29
CA LEU A 59 6.28 0.40 -3.04
C LEU A 59 5.11 1.12 -3.70
N THR A 60 4.99 0.93 -5.01
CA THR A 60 3.83 1.39 -5.78
C THR A 60 2.89 0.22 -6.03
N LEU A 61 1.68 0.31 -5.53
CA LEU A 61 0.61 -0.66 -5.72
C LEU A 61 -0.36 -0.13 -6.78
N ILE A 62 -0.73 -0.98 -7.73
CA ILE A 62 -1.74 -0.67 -8.75
C ILE A 62 -2.80 -1.77 -8.69
N ALA A 63 -4.08 -1.40 -8.65
CA ALA A 63 -5.19 -2.35 -8.71
C ALA A 63 -6.39 -1.74 -9.43
N SER A 64 -7.15 -2.55 -10.14
CA SER A 64 -8.24 -2.11 -11.02
C SER A 64 -9.60 -2.35 -10.38
N SER A 65 -10.52 -1.38 -10.53
CA SER A 65 -11.91 -1.57 -10.17
C SER A 65 -12.82 -0.77 -11.10
N GLN A 66 -13.81 -1.46 -11.68
CA GLN A 66 -14.80 -0.86 -12.59
C GLN A 66 -14.17 -0.08 -13.76
N GLY A 67 -13.09 -0.62 -14.34
CA GLY A 67 -12.39 -0.02 -15.48
C GLY A 67 -11.51 1.18 -15.14
N VAL A 68 -11.24 1.44 -13.85
CA VAL A 68 -10.29 2.45 -13.37
C VAL A 68 -9.13 1.77 -12.67
N ASP A 69 -7.92 2.18 -13.00
CA ASP A 69 -6.70 1.72 -12.33
C ASP A 69 -6.39 2.66 -11.16
N TRP A 70 -6.40 2.14 -9.94
CA TRP A 70 -6.07 2.86 -8.72
C TRP A 70 -4.62 2.61 -8.35
N VAL A 71 -3.89 3.69 -8.02
CA VAL A 71 -2.46 3.67 -7.76
C VAL A 71 -2.19 4.18 -6.35
N PHE A 72 -1.41 3.46 -5.56
CA PHE A 72 -1.11 3.77 -4.17
C PHE A 72 0.39 3.72 -3.92
N GLY A 73 0.99 4.80 -3.43
CA GLY A 73 2.39 4.85 -3.05
C GLY A 73 2.54 4.67 -1.55
N VAL A 74 3.17 3.57 -1.16
CA VAL A 74 3.40 3.17 0.23
C VAL A 74 4.88 3.29 0.56
N GLN A 75 5.18 4.04 1.62
CA GLN A 75 6.53 4.17 2.15
C GLN A 75 6.70 3.27 3.37
N PHE A 76 7.79 2.52 3.38
CA PHE A 76 8.27 1.68 4.46
C PHE A 76 9.47 2.37 5.11
N THR A 77 9.44 2.53 6.41
CA THR A 77 10.52 3.16 7.18
C THR A 77 10.80 2.33 8.41
N VAL A 78 12.08 2.08 8.69
CA VAL A 78 12.50 1.49 9.96
C VAL A 78 13.04 2.61 10.83
N ASP A 79 12.77 2.55 12.13
CA ASP A 79 13.35 3.48 13.09
C ASP A 79 14.89 3.41 13.13
N GLY A 80 15.53 4.40 13.76
CA GLY A 80 16.99 4.44 13.88
C GLY A 80 17.60 3.26 14.67
N GLY A 81 16.76 2.51 15.39
CA GLY A 81 17.14 1.29 16.10
C GLY A 81 17.06 0.02 15.25
N GLY A 82 16.49 0.08 14.04
CA GLY A 82 16.36 -1.07 13.16
C GLY A 82 15.26 -2.06 13.59
N ARG A 83 14.36 -1.67 14.51
CA ARG A 83 13.42 -2.59 15.18
C ARG A 83 11.98 -2.32 14.83
N THR A 84 11.59 -1.05 14.71
CA THR A 84 10.19 -0.71 14.45
C THR A 84 10.01 -0.37 12.98
N LEU A 85 9.17 -1.12 12.29
CA LEU A 85 8.74 -0.83 10.93
C LEU A 85 7.45 0.00 10.93
N SER A 86 7.44 1.08 10.15
CA SER A 86 6.28 1.90 9.85
C SER A 86 5.95 1.87 8.36
N LEU A 87 4.70 1.56 8.04
CA LEU A 87 4.14 1.70 6.68
C LEU A 87 3.22 2.91 6.63
N ARG A 88 3.43 3.77 5.64
CA ARG A 88 2.63 4.98 5.43
C ARG A 88 2.19 5.10 3.99
N LEU A 89 0.90 5.32 3.78
CA LEU A 89 0.39 5.74 2.48
C LEU A 89 0.75 7.21 2.27
N ARG A 90 1.51 7.48 1.21
CA ARG A 90 2.01 8.80 0.84
C ARG A 90 1.24 9.40 -0.31
N THR A 91 0.81 8.56 -1.24
CA THR A 91 0.14 8.99 -2.46
C THR A 91 -0.98 8.03 -2.82
N ALA A 92 -2.06 8.56 -3.40
CA ALA A 92 -3.15 7.80 -3.95
C ALA A 92 -3.63 8.46 -5.24
N GLY A 93 -3.91 7.68 -6.27
CA GLY A 93 -4.16 8.19 -7.60
C GLY A 93 -4.99 7.26 -8.46
N ALA A 94 -5.41 7.76 -9.61
CA ALA A 94 -6.15 6.99 -10.60
C ALA A 94 -5.56 7.20 -12.01
N ALA A 95 -5.56 6.12 -12.77
CA ALA A 95 -5.11 5.97 -14.14
C ALA A 95 -6.21 5.28 -14.97
N ASN A 96 -6.04 5.22 -16.30
CA ASN A 96 -7.00 4.61 -17.25
C ASN A 96 -8.46 5.07 -17.01
N ILE A 97 -8.73 6.26 -17.53
CA ILE A 97 -9.74 7.19 -17.00
C ILE A 97 -11.15 6.85 -17.53
N GLY A 98 -11.76 5.84 -16.93
CA GLY A 98 -13.22 5.75 -16.87
C GLY A 98 -13.76 6.55 -15.69
N ASN A 99 -13.79 7.89 -15.74
CA ASN A 99 -14.41 8.77 -14.72
C ASN A 99 -14.09 8.39 -13.24
N PRO A 100 -12.83 8.58 -12.78
CA PRO A 100 -12.45 8.25 -11.41
C PRO A 100 -13.19 9.13 -10.40
N GLN A 101 -14.08 8.52 -9.62
CA GLN A 101 -14.85 9.23 -8.61
C GLN A 101 -14.02 9.44 -7.33
N PRO A 102 -13.85 10.67 -6.84
CA PRO A 102 -13.08 10.94 -5.61
C PRO A 102 -13.55 10.11 -4.41
N LYS A 103 -14.87 9.91 -4.24
CA LYS A 103 -15.43 9.09 -3.17
C LYS A 103 -14.96 7.63 -3.20
N LYS A 104 -14.70 7.06 -4.38
CA LYS A 104 -14.16 5.71 -4.52
C LYS A 104 -12.70 5.66 -4.11
N MET A 105 -11.91 6.70 -4.39
CA MET A 105 -10.54 6.80 -3.89
C MET A 105 -10.50 6.68 -2.36
N ASP A 106 -11.33 7.46 -1.66
CA ASP A 106 -11.38 7.44 -0.20
C ASP A 106 -11.82 6.05 0.33
N GLN A 107 -12.75 5.36 -0.36
CA GLN A 107 -13.13 3.99 -0.03
C GLN A 107 -11.95 3.01 -0.18
N HIS A 108 -11.19 3.09 -1.28
CA HIS A 108 -10.05 2.21 -1.52
C HIS A 108 -8.90 2.49 -0.54
N ILE A 109 -8.68 3.75 -0.17
CA ILE A 109 -7.76 4.13 0.91
C ILE A 109 -8.22 3.50 2.24
N GLY A 110 -9.51 3.60 2.57
CA GLY A 110 -10.08 2.97 3.78
C GLY A 110 -9.94 1.45 3.80
N ALA A 111 -10.09 0.80 2.65
CA ALA A 111 -9.85 -0.64 2.51
C ALA A 111 -8.38 -0.99 2.81
N LEU A 112 -7.42 -0.23 2.27
CA LEU A 112 -5.99 -0.41 2.57
C LEU A 112 -5.69 -0.24 4.06
N VAL A 113 -6.21 0.82 4.71
CA VAL A 113 -6.01 1.06 6.15
C VAL A 113 -6.49 -0.12 6.99
N THR A 114 -7.56 -0.79 6.56
CA THR A 114 -8.11 -1.96 7.27
C THR A 114 -7.32 -3.24 6.98
N LEU A 115 -6.90 -3.44 5.73
CA LEU A 115 -6.26 -4.67 5.26
C LEU A 115 -4.79 -4.76 5.69
N VAL A 116 -4.03 -3.67 5.58
CA VAL A 116 -2.57 -3.70 5.77
C VAL A 116 -2.15 -4.24 7.14
N PRO A 117 -2.76 -3.84 8.27
CA PRO A 117 -2.43 -4.44 9.56
C PRO A 117 -2.60 -5.96 9.59
N ALA A 118 -3.64 -6.49 8.95
CA ALA A 118 -3.92 -7.92 8.92
C ALA A 118 -2.91 -8.73 8.10
N LEU A 119 -2.20 -8.10 7.14
CA LEU A 119 -1.14 -8.77 6.36
C LEU A 119 0.12 -9.08 7.20
N PHE A 120 0.26 -8.37 8.32
CA PHE A 120 1.36 -8.53 9.26
C PHE A 120 0.90 -9.06 10.62
N ALA A 121 -0.38 -9.38 10.78
CA ALA A 121 -0.84 -10.20 11.86
C ALA A 121 -0.45 -11.65 11.51
N ASP A 122 0.50 -12.21 12.25
CA ASP A 122 0.83 -13.65 12.21
C ASP A 122 -0.32 -14.50 12.75
#